data_AF-W2SS53-F1
#
_entry.id   AF-W2SS53-F1
#
_cell.length_a   1.000
_cell.length_b   1.000
_cell.length_c   1.000
_cell.angle_alpha   90.00
_cell.angle_beta   90.00
_cell.angle_gamma   90.00
#
_symmetry.space_group_name_H-M   'P 1'
#
loop_
_entity.id
_entity.type
_entity.pdbx_description
1 polymer ?
#
loop_
_entity_poly.entity_id
_entity_poly.type
_entity_poly.pdbx_seq_one_letter_code
_entity_poly.pdbx_strand_id
1 'polypeptide(L)'
;MLCCLIGYHIHKRTDEDDDGDSDDGQSSIIPQEFSPFDPNEPAIPKEINYRGQTVVGFDLRGTDMLCLPQVYELFLKNMVGGLHTVYTKLKRLEITPIICNVEQVRALRSKNAIQPGVNRCKLIAASDFDRLYDDCTNTCTRPGRPPKRASTVEEWAAKREKFEGRS
;
A
#
# COMPACT_ATOMS: atom_id res chain seq x y z
N MET A 1 -26.69 41.67 -12.78
CA MET A 1 -27.15 42.27 -11.52
C MET A 1 -26.77 41.33 -10.38
N LEU A 2 -26.03 41.87 -9.42
CA LEU A 2 -25.70 41.36 -8.07
C LEU A 2 -24.83 40.08 -8.01
N CYS A 3 -23.54 40.16 -7.70
CA CYS A 3 -22.86 40.55 -6.43
C CYS A 3 -22.57 39.33 -5.54
N CYS A 4 -21.29 38.97 -5.42
CA CYS A 4 -20.73 38.45 -4.17
C CYS A 4 -19.23 38.77 -4.11
N LEU A 5 -18.94 39.94 -3.54
CA LEU A 5 -17.65 40.39 -3.06
C LEU A 5 -17.41 39.80 -1.67
N ILE A 6 -16.31 39.04 -1.51
CA ILE A 6 -15.60 38.83 -0.24
C ILE A 6 -14.12 38.75 -0.69
N GLY A 7 -13.23 39.72 -0.45
CA GLY A 7 -13.05 40.53 0.73
C GLY A 7 -11.85 39.98 1.53
N TYR A 8 -10.64 40.00 0.94
CA TYR A 8 -9.40 39.68 1.65
C TYR A 8 -8.51 40.91 1.81
N HIS A 9 -8.29 41.18 3.08
CA HIS A 9 -7.37 42.06 3.78
C HIS A 9 -6.22 42.71 3.00
N ILE A 10 -6.23 44.04 3.03
CA ILE A 10 -5.19 44.99 2.65
C ILE A 10 -3.89 44.75 3.44
N HIS A 11 -2.76 44.69 2.72
CA HIS A 11 -1.43 45.00 3.23
C HIS A 11 -0.89 46.22 2.47
N LYS A 12 -0.70 47.33 3.19
CA LYS A 12 0.06 48.50 2.76
C LYS A 12 1.49 48.10 2.42
N ARG A 13 2.03 48.57 1.29
CA ARG A 13 3.45 48.91 1.14
C ARG A 13 3.63 49.96 0.03
N THR A 14 4.02 51.14 0.51
CA THR A 14 4.85 52.21 -0.07
C THR A 14 5.17 52.21 -1.56
N ASP A 15 4.85 53.35 -2.16
CA ASP A 15 5.27 53.87 -3.45
C ASP A 15 6.79 54.09 -3.51
N GLU A 16 7.45 53.55 -4.54
CA GLU A 16 8.74 54.04 -5.07
C GLU A 16 8.69 53.85 -6.60
N ASP A 17 8.64 54.96 -7.32
CA ASP A 17 8.81 55.07 -8.77
C ASP A 17 10.30 54.92 -9.12
N ASP A 18 10.68 54.03 -10.04
CA ASP A 18 11.96 54.09 -10.76
C ASP A 18 11.86 53.43 -12.14
N ASP A 19 12.44 54.11 -13.12
CA ASP A 19 12.30 53.94 -14.56
C ASP A 19 13.15 52.79 -15.16
N GLY A 20 12.55 52.08 -16.14
CA GLY A 20 13.24 51.55 -17.34
C GLY A 20 14.23 50.38 -17.21
N ASP A 21 13.90 49.24 -17.83
CA ASP A 21 14.58 48.77 -19.07
C ASP A 21 13.91 47.49 -19.59
N SER A 22 13.95 47.30 -20.90
CA SER A 22 13.42 46.15 -21.62
C SER A 22 14.35 44.94 -21.54
N ASP A 23 13.83 43.75 -21.21
CA ASP A 23 14.44 42.50 -21.65
C ASP A 23 13.39 41.39 -21.82
N ASP A 24 13.38 40.82 -23.01
CA ASP A 24 12.51 39.74 -23.47
C ASP A 24 12.83 38.43 -22.74
N GLY A 25 11.88 37.96 -21.93
CA GLY A 25 12.02 36.69 -21.22
C GLY A 25 10.67 36.04 -20.93
N GLN A 26 9.93 35.66 -21.98
CA GLN A 26 8.81 34.73 -21.86
C GLN A 26 9.32 33.39 -21.29
N SER A 27 9.31 33.24 -19.97
CA SER A 27 9.31 31.91 -19.34
C SER A 27 7.88 31.53 -19.05
N SER A 28 7.30 30.93 -20.09
CA SER A 28 6.02 30.26 -20.12
C SER A 28 5.81 29.40 -18.88
N ILE A 29 4.67 29.63 -18.24
CA ILE A 29 3.97 28.68 -17.39
C ILE A 29 3.95 27.34 -18.12
N ILE A 30 4.68 26.34 -17.62
CA ILE A 30 4.46 24.93 -17.99
C ILE A 30 3.59 24.36 -16.87
N PRO A 31 2.27 24.17 -17.06
CA PRO A 31 1.59 23.12 -16.32
C PRO A 31 2.28 21.83 -16.75
N GLN A 32 2.92 21.12 -15.83
CA GLN A 32 3.43 19.78 -16.11
C GLN A 32 2.24 18.95 -16.59
N GLU A 33 2.20 18.74 -17.90
CA GLU A 33 1.28 17.87 -18.59
C GLU A 33 1.38 16.49 -17.91
N PHE A 34 0.30 16.07 -17.26
CA PHE A 34 0.10 14.68 -16.89
C PHE A 34 0.11 13.88 -18.20
N SER A 35 1.26 13.29 -18.51
CA SER A 35 1.48 12.49 -19.72
C SER A 35 0.38 11.41 -19.85
N PRO A 36 -0.34 11.35 -20.98
CA PRO A 36 -1.32 10.31 -21.25
C PRO A 36 -0.60 9.00 -21.59
N PHE A 37 -0.76 8.00 -20.72
CA PHE A 37 -0.34 6.61 -20.86
C PHE A 37 -0.18 6.13 -22.32
N ASP A 38 1.06 5.87 -22.72
CA ASP A 38 1.36 5.01 -23.86
C ASP A 38 1.29 3.54 -23.38
N PRO A 39 0.40 2.69 -23.93
CA PRO A 39 0.31 1.28 -23.58
C PRO A 39 1.61 0.48 -23.80
N ASN A 40 2.59 1.04 -24.53
CA ASN A 40 3.91 0.47 -24.75
C ASN A 40 5.01 1.00 -23.81
N GLU A 41 4.71 1.92 -22.89
CA GLU A 41 5.73 2.41 -21.96
C GLU A 41 6.12 1.31 -20.97
N PRO A 42 7.42 1.02 -20.79
CA PRO A 42 7.89 -0.02 -19.90
C PRO A 42 7.39 0.23 -18.47
N ALA A 43 6.90 -0.82 -17.81
CA ALA A 43 6.44 -0.73 -16.43
C ALA A 43 7.64 -0.49 -15.49
N ILE A 44 7.91 0.77 -15.15
CA ILE A 44 8.99 1.15 -14.23
C ILE A 44 8.54 0.87 -12.79
N PRO A 45 9.22 -0.04 -12.05
CA PRO A 45 8.87 -0.33 -10.67
C PRO A 45 9.26 0.85 -9.77
N LYS A 46 8.36 1.22 -8.85
CA LYS A 46 8.50 2.32 -7.90
C LYS A 46 8.65 1.78 -6.48
N GLU A 47 9.55 2.38 -5.70
CA GLU A 47 9.65 2.15 -4.25
C GLU A 47 8.72 3.14 -3.54
N ILE A 48 7.75 2.62 -2.81
CA ILE A 48 6.65 3.36 -2.18
C ILE A 48 6.78 3.16 -0.68
N ASN A 49 6.88 4.26 0.08
CA ASN A 49 6.88 4.21 1.53
C ASN A 49 5.44 4.03 2.04
N TYR A 50 5.12 2.83 2.52
CA TYR A 50 3.79 2.49 3.01
C TYR A 50 3.87 2.01 4.46
N ARG A 51 3.20 2.73 5.37
CA ARG A 51 3.16 2.46 6.83
C ARG A 51 4.56 2.27 7.45
N GLY A 52 5.54 3.06 7.00
CA GLY A 52 6.91 3.02 7.50
C GLY A 52 7.77 1.88 6.96
N GLN A 53 7.29 1.12 5.97
CA GLN A 53 8.09 0.14 5.24
C GLN A 53 8.14 0.48 3.75
N THR A 54 9.29 0.22 3.13
CA THR A 54 9.46 0.35 1.69
C THR A 54 8.84 -0.86 0.99
N VAL A 55 7.85 -0.60 0.15
CA VAL A 55 7.14 -1.59 -0.66
C VAL A 55 7.39 -1.27 -2.12
N VAL A 56 7.54 -2.29 -2.96
CA VAL A 56 7.69 -2.09 -4.40
C VAL A 56 6.32 -2.18 -5.06
N GLY A 57 6.09 -1.32 -6.02
CA GLY A 57 4.84 -1.21 -6.74
C GLY A 57 5.01 -0.50 -8.07
N PHE A 58 3.93 0.09 -8.53
CA PHE A 58 3.89 0.90 -9.75
C PHE A 58 3.05 2.14 -9.49
N ASP A 59 3.34 3.21 -10.22
CA ASP A 59 2.43 4.33 -10.36
C ASP A 59 1.50 4.05 -11.54
N LEU A 60 0.22 3.83 -11.28
CA LEU A 60 -0.79 3.69 -12.33
C LEU A 60 -1.74 4.87 -12.25
N ARG A 61 -1.59 5.82 -13.18
CA ARG A 61 -2.47 7.00 -13.32
C ARG A 61 -2.45 7.89 -12.07
N GLY A 62 -1.26 8.11 -11.49
CA GLY A 62 -1.10 8.89 -10.26
C GLY A 62 -1.57 8.15 -9.00
N THR A 63 -1.86 6.85 -9.12
CA THR A 63 -2.24 6.00 -7.99
C THR A 63 -1.10 5.06 -7.66
N ASP A 64 -0.66 5.10 -6.39
CA ASP A 64 0.33 4.17 -5.87
C ASP A 64 -0.27 2.77 -5.70
N MET A 65 0.20 1.86 -6.56
CA MET A 65 -0.25 0.48 -6.64
C MET A 65 0.80 -0.44 -6.02
N LEU A 66 0.48 -1.01 -4.86
CA LEU A 66 1.37 -1.85 -4.06
C LEU A 66 1.36 -3.30 -4.56
N CYS A 67 2.52 -3.96 -4.51
CA CYS A 67 2.62 -5.41 -4.74
C CYS A 67 1.88 -6.18 -3.64
N LEU A 68 0.71 -6.77 -3.95
CA LEU A 68 -0.15 -7.43 -2.96
C LEU A 68 0.53 -8.60 -2.22
N PRO A 69 1.27 -9.52 -2.89
CA PRO A 69 2.04 -10.55 -2.19
C PRO A 69 3.04 -9.98 -1.19
N GLN A 70 3.73 -8.89 -1.54
CA GLN A 70 4.73 -8.27 -0.67
C GLN A 70 4.09 -7.65 0.58
N VAL A 71 3.05 -6.83 0.41
CA VAL A 71 2.35 -6.22 1.56
C VAL A 71 1.65 -7.26 2.43
N TYR A 72 1.22 -8.39 1.85
CA TYR A 72 0.75 -9.53 2.64
C TYR A 72 1.86 -10.09 3.54
N GLU A 73 3.05 -10.34 3.00
CA GLU A 73 4.18 -10.88 3.78
C GLU A 73 4.65 -9.91 4.87
N LEU A 74 4.61 -8.60 4.60
CA LEU A 74 5.04 -7.57 5.54
C LEU A 74 4.02 -7.32 6.64
N PHE A 75 2.73 -7.24 6.31
CA PHE A 75 1.72 -6.74 7.24
C PHE A 75 0.71 -7.79 7.67
N LEU A 76 0.35 -8.77 6.83
CA LEU A 76 -0.81 -9.64 7.07
C LEU A 76 -0.46 -11.10 7.40
N LYS A 77 0.76 -11.59 7.13
CA LYS A 77 1.14 -13.01 7.28
C LYS A 77 0.85 -13.64 8.65
N ASN A 78 0.86 -12.83 9.71
CA ASN A 78 0.61 -13.28 11.08
C ASN A 78 -0.85 -13.12 11.51
N MET A 79 -1.66 -12.41 10.72
CA MET A 79 -3.09 -12.14 11.01
C MET A 79 -4.02 -13.03 10.18
N VAL A 80 -3.61 -13.44 8.98
CA VAL A 80 -4.41 -14.28 8.08
C VAL A 80 -3.61 -15.51 7.66
N GLY A 81 -4.29 -16.65 7.51
CA GLY A 81 -3.65 -17.95 7.25
C GLY A 81 -3.11 -18.15 5.83
N GLY A 82 -3.02 -17.11 5.01
CA GLY A 82 -2.54 -17.21 3.63
C GLY A 82 -3.09 -16.15 2.69
N LEU A 83 -2.40 -15.96 1.56
CA LEU A 83 -2.82 -15.05 0.48
C LEU A 83 -4.19 -15.42 -0.12
N HIS A 84 -4.59 -16.69 -0.06
CA HIS A 84 -5.92 -17.13 -0.48
C HIS A 84 -7.03 -16.48 0.37
N THR A 85 -6.84 -16.40 1.69
CA THR A 85 -7.79 -15.72 2.59
C THR A 85 -7.86 -14.23 2.30
N VAL A 86 -6.73 -13.60 1.93
CA VAL A 86 -6.70 -12.20 1.48
C VAL A 86 -7.59 -12.00 0.27
N TYR A 87 -7.49 -12.86 -0.75
CA TYR A 87 -8.35 -12.76 -1.94
C TYR A 87 -9.84 -12.91 -1.61
N THR A 88 -10.21 -13.82 -0.69
CA THR A 88 -11.60 -13.95 -0.24
C THR A 88 -12.09 -12.69 0.49
N LYS A 89 -11.25 -12.09 1.33
CA LYS A 89 -11.58 -10.82 2.01
C LYS A 89 -11.75 -9.67 1.03
N LEU A 90 -10.85 -9.53 0.06
CA LEU A 90 -10.95 -8.51 -0.99
C LEU A 90 -12.29 -8.61 -1.75
N LYS A 91 -12.72 -9.82 -2.09
CA LYS A 91 -14.04 -10.05 -2.72
C LYS A 91 -15.19 -9.56 -1.85
N ARG A 92 -15.15 -9.79 -0.53
CA ARG A 92 -16.20 -9.35 0.40
C ARG A 92 -16.22 -7.83 0.60
N LEU A 93 -15.06 -7.19 0.52
CA LEU A 93 -14.90 -5.74 0.61
C LEU A 93 -15.14 -5.03 -0.73
N GLU A 94 -15.49 -5.77 -1.78
CA GLU A 94 -15.71 -5.27 -3.15
C GLU A 94 -14.47 -4.59 -3.76
N ILE A 95 -13.27 -5.01 -3.32
CA ILE A 95 -11.99 -4.53 -3.83
C ILE A 95 -11.50 -5.49 -4.92
N THR A 96 -11.27 -4.96 -6.13
CA THR A 96 -10.76 -5.75 -7.26
C THR A 96 -9.30 -5.39 -7.53
N PRO A 97 -8.33 -6.25 -7.14
CA PRO A 97 -6.92 -6.00 -7.42
C PRO A 97 -6.59 -6.19 -8.91
N ILE A 98 -5.62 -5.42 -9.41
CA ILE A 98 -5.16 -5.49 -10.80
C ILE A 98 -4.21 -6.68 -10.97
N ILE A 99 -4.40 -7.47 -12.03
CA ILE A 99 -3.49 -8.58 -12.34
C ILE A 99 -2.26 -8.03 -13.05
N CYS A 100 -1.06 -8.36 -12.56
CA CYS A 100 0.18 -7.96 -13.21
C CYS A 100 0.35 -8.63 -14.57
N ASN A 101 0.83 -7.89 -15.56
CA ASN A 101 1.33 -8.47 -16.81
C ASN A 101 2.72 -9.13 -16.59
N VAL A 102 3.24 -9.80 -17.63
CA VAL A 102 4.52 -10.53 -17.54
C VAL A 102 5.70 -9.59 -17.23
N GLU A 103 5.71 -8.40 -17.82
CA GLU A 103 6.79 -7.42 -17.62
C GLU A 103 6.80 -6.86 -16.19
N GLN A 104 5.64 -6.52 -15.65
CA GLN A 104 5.46 -6.09 -14.26
C GLN A 104 5.92 -7.18 -13.28
N VAL A 105 5.58 -8.45 -13.54
CA VAL A 105 6.07 -9.57 -12.72
C VAL A 105 7.59 -9.68 -12.77
N ARG A 106 8.21 -9.51 -13.95
CA ARG A 106 9.67 -9.49 -14.09
C ARG A 106 10.30 -8.31 -13.33
N ALA A 107 9.76 -7.11 -13.48
CA ALA A 107 10.23 -5.91 -12.80
C ALA A 107 10.19 -6.04 -11.27
N LEU A 108 9.11 -6.61 -10.72
CA LEU A 108 8.99 -6.87 -9.29
C LEU A 108 10.01 -7.88 -8.77
N ARG A 109 10.34 -8.93 -9.55
CA ARG A 109 11.41 -9.89 -9.20
C ARG A 109 12.78 -9.24 -9.21
N SER A 110 13.07 -8.41 -10.21
CA SER A 110 14.35 -7.68 -10.31
C SER A 110 14.58 -6.75 -9.11
N LYS A 111 13.49 -6.32 -8.44
CA LYS A 111 13.52 -5.53 -7.20
C LYS A 111 13.41 -6.36 -5.92
N ASN A 112 13.44 -7.70 -6.01
CA ASN A 112 13.26 -8.62 -4.88
C ASN A 112 11.95 -8.42 -4.10
N ALA A 113 10.93 -7.82 -4.72
CA ALA A 113 9.61 -7.61 -4.10
C ALA A 113 8.84 -8.93 -3.94
N ILE A 114 9.10 -9.87 -4.87
CA ILE A 114 8.52 -11.21 -4.91
C ILE A 114 9.63 -12.23 -5.17
N GLN A 115 9.44 -13.45 -4.69
CA GLN A 115 10.41 -14.53 -4.89
C GLN A 115 10.55 -14.90 -6.38
N PRO A 116 11.73 -15.38 -6.83
CA PRO A 116 11.97 -15.75 -8.23
C PRO A 116 10.98 -16.76 -8.82
N GLY A 117 10.41 -17.66 -8.00
CA GLY A 117 9.42 -18.65 -8.42
C GLY A 117 7.98 -18.12 -8.61
N VAL A 118 7.68 -16.89 -8.19
CA VAL A 118 6.31 -16.34 -8.19
C VAL A 118 5.96 -15.79 -9.57
N ASN A 119 5.17 -16.52 -10.35
CA ASN A 119 4.76 -16.14 -11.71
C ASN A 119 3.42 -15.38 -11.78
N ARG A 120 2.70 -15.24 -10.66
CA ARG A 120 1.40 -14.57 -10.59
C ARG A 120 1.43 -13.54 -9.49
N CYS A 121 1.24 -12.28 -9.87
CA CYS A 121 1.19 -11.16 -8.94
C CYS A 121 -0.07 -10.33 -9.20
N LYS A 122 -0.54 -9.67 -8.15
CA LYS A 122 -1.59 -8.66 -8.25
C LYS A 122 -1.14 -7.38 -7.56
N LEU A 123 -1.68 -6.26 -8.01
CA LEU A 123 -1.49 -4.94 -7.42
C LEU A 123 -2.77 -4.48 -6.72
N ILE A 124 -2.61 -3.73 -5.64
CA ILE A 124 -3.69 -3.12 -4.88
C ILE A 124 -3.36 -1.66 -4.62
N ALA A 125 -4.33 -0.76 -4.71
CA ALA A 125 -4.12 0.63 -4.33
C ALA A 125 -3.81 0.74 -2.83
N ALA A 126 -2.96 1.70 -2.44
CA ALA A 126 -2.61 1.89 -1.03
C ALA A 126 -3.86 2.08 -0.14
N SER A 127 -4.82 2.89 -0.58
CA SER A 127 -6.09 3.13 0.12
C SER A 127 -6.95 1.88 0.27
N ASP A 128 -6.95 1.00 -0.73
CA ASP A 128 -7.67 -0.27 -0.66
C ASP A 128 -6.99 -1.27 0.28
N PHE A 129 -5.66 -1.24 0.34
CA PHE A 129 -4.92 -2.05 1.29
C PHE A 129 -5.14 -1.56 2.73
N ASP A 130 -5.30 -0.26 2.98
CA ASP A 130 -5.71 0.26 4.30
C ASP A 130 -7.06 -0.34 4.73
N ARG A 131 -8.06 -0.34 3.84
CA ARG A 131 -9.38 -0.94 4.13
C ARG A 131 -9.28 -2.44 4.43
N LEU A 132 -8.45 -3.18 3.68
CA LEU A 132 -8.19 -4.58 3.94
C LEU A 132 -7.48 -4.80 5.30
N TYR A 133 -6.51 -3.95 5.62
CA TYR A 133 -5.76 -4.00 6.86
C TYR A 133 -6.66 -3.74 8.07
N ASP A 134 -7.52 -2.72 7.99
CA ASP A 134 -8.52 -2.41 9.00
C ASP A 134 -9.53 -3.54 9.15
N ASP A 135 -9.95 -4.20 8.06
CA ASP A 135 -10.77 -5.39 8.16
C ASP A 135 -10.07 -6.51 8.92
N CYS A 136 -8.79 -6.75 8.66
CA CYS A 136 -8.04 -7.82 9.33
C CYS A 136 -7.79 -7.52 10.82
N THR A 137 -7.57 -6.26 11.18
CA THR A 137 -7.31 -5.83 12.56
C THR A 137 -8.59 -5.65 13.36
N ASN A 138 -9.67 -5.13 12.79
CA ASN A 138 -10.95 -4.98 13.48
C ASN A 138 -11.71 -6.31 13.61
N THR A 139 -11.57 -7.23 12.64
CA THR A 139 -12.23 -8.56 12.71
C THR A 139 -11.56 -9.56 13.65
N CYS A 140 -10.39 -9.26 14.23
CA CYS A 140 -9.80 -10.12 15.27
C CYS A 140 -10.64 -10.18 16.57
N THR A 141 -11.65 -9.31 16.70
CA THR A 141 -12.67 -9.32 17.76
C THR A 141 -13.85 -10.29 17.49
N ARG A 142 -13.78 -11.14 16.45
CA ARG A 142 -14.94 -11.98 16.06
C ARG A 142 -15.31 -12.99 17.18
N PRO A 143 -16.58 -12.98 17.70
CA PRO A 143 -17.07 -13.79 18.83
C PRO A 143 -17.18 -15.32 18.64
N GLY A 144 -16.32 -15.94 17.83
CA GLY A 144 -16.53 -17.31 17.34
C GLY A 144 -15.35 -18.25 17.45
N ARG A 145 -14.23 -17.83 18.04
CA ARG A 145 -13.11 -18.73 18.32
C ARG A 145 -13.06 -19.00 19.83
N PRO A 146 -13.43 -20.19 20.31
CA PRO A 146 -13.03 -20.63 21.64
C PRO A 146 -11.52 -20.42 21.76
N PRO A 147 -11.02 -19.76 22.81
CA PRO A 147 -9.59 -19.61 23.04
C PRO A 147 -8.91 -20.98 22.85
N LYS A 148 -7.89 -21.01 21.98
CA LYS A 148 -7.09 -22.23 21.80
C LYS A 148 -6.54 -22.55 23.19
N ARG A 149 -6.95 -23.69 23.76
CA ARG A 149 -6.47 -24.16 25.08
C ARG A 149 -4.98 -23.91 25.14
N ALA A 150 -4.55 -23.25 26.22
CA ALA A 150 -3.14 -23.12 26.55
C ALA A 150 -2.46 -24.46 26.28
N SER A 151 -1.35 -24.38 25.56
CA SER A 151 -0.48 -25.50 25.20
C SER A 151 -0.43 -26.54 26.32
N THR A 152 -0.83 -27.77 25.98
CA THR A 152 -0.49 -29.01 26.67
C THR A 152 1.02 -29.24 26.62
N VAL A 153 1.80 -28.32 27.19
CA VAL A 153 3.24 -28.43 27.44
C VAL A 153 3.51 -28.81 28.90
N GLU A 154 2.49 -28.84 29.76
CA GLU A 154 2.61 -29.34 31.14
C GLU A 154 1.99 -30.73 31.34
N GLU A 155 1.08 -31.18 30.47
CA GLU A 155 0.38 -32.47 30.65
C GLU A 155 1.23 -33.70 30.26
N TRP A 156 2.27 -33.52 29.43
CA TRP A 156 3.23 -34.58 29.10
C TRP A 156 4.42 -34.65 30.08
N ALA A 157 4.60 -33.65 30.94
CA ALA A 157 5.63 -33.66 31.98
C ALA A 157 5.18 -34.43 33.24
N ALA A 158 3.91 -34.29 33.64
CA ALA A 158 3.38 -34.94 34.84
C ALA A 158 3.22 -36.48 34.73
N LYS A 159 3.28 -37.04 33.51
CA LYS A 159 3.16 -38.49 33.29
C LYS A 159 4.50 -39.23 33.19
N ARG A 160 5.63 -38.51 33.11
CA ARG A 160 6.98 -39.11 33.05
C ARG A 160 7.59 -39.39 34.42
N GLU A 161 7.23 -38.66 35.48
CA GLU A 161 7.75 -38.94 36.83
C GLU A 161 7.16 -40.19 37.49
N LYS A 162 6.07 -40.76 36.96
CA LYS A 162 5.42 -41.93 37.57
C LYS A 162 6.02 -43.28 37.19
N PHE A 163 7.01 -43.32 36.28
CA PHE A 163 7.59 -44.58 35.80
C PHE A 163 9.03 -44.85 36.24
N GLU A 164 9.67 -43.93 36.97
CA GLU A 164 11.06 -44.09 37.44
C GLU A 164 11.18 -44.28 38.97
N GLY A 165 10.05 -44.32 39.68
CA GLY A 165 9.98 -44.55 41.14
C GLY A 165 9.61 -45.97 41.57
N ARG A 166 9.75 -46.97 40.68
CA ARG A 166 9.54 -48.38 41.06
C ARG A 166 10.59 -49.28 40.40
N SER A 167 11.78 -49.28 40.99
CA SER A 167 12.73 -50.41 40.99
C SER A 167 13.49 -50.38 42.29
#